data_AF-A0A183E2B7-F1
#
_entry.id   AF-A0A183E2B7-F1
#
_cell.length_a   1.000
_cell.length_b   1.000
_cell.length_c   1.000
_cell.angle_alpha   90.00
_cell.angle_beta   90.00
_cell.angle_gamma   90.00
#
_symmetry.space_group_name_H-M   'P 1'
#
loop_
_entity.id
_entity.type
_entity.pdbx_description
1 polymer ?
#
loop_
_entity_poly.entity_id
_entity_poly.type
_entity_poly.pdbx_seq_one_letter_code
_entity_poly.pdbx_strand_id
1 'polypeptide(L)'
;MVISLNYSVFQENTMISVGDLSRGFIKQICESTTYDDVETTPVVQILEARPLVNTQKEPDSEAQYFRFRISDGMFSYNSCLNQPSITEKIKRDNLSHGNPVLRMTYTL
;
A
#
# COMPACT_ATOMS: atom_id res chain seq x y z
N MET A 1 -2.91 2.79 14.66
CA MET A 1 -2.84 3.51 13.38
C MET A 1 -3.13 2.53 12.26
N VAL A 2 -3.96 2.89 11.28
CA VAL A 2 -4.29 2.07 10.10
C VAL A 2 -3.94 2.90 8.87
N ILE A 3 -3.08 2.38 8.01
CA ILE A 3 -2.64 3.13 6.83
C ILE A 3 -3.55 2.78 5.66
N SER A 4 -4.21 3.78 5.12
CA SER A 4 -4.99 3.61 3.89
C SER A 4 -4.14 3.97 2.67
N LEU A 5 -4.12 3.09 1.68
CA LEU A 5 -3.27 3.19 0.51
C LEU A 5 -4.02 3.75 -0.68
N ASN A 6 -3.36 4.67 -1.38
CA ASN A 6 -3.64 5.08 -2.75
C ASN A 6 -2.35 4.94 -3.54
N TYR A 7 -2.15 3.83 -4.26
CA TYR A 7 -0.93 3.69 -5.03
C TYR A 7 -1.07 4.18 -6.47
N SER A 8 0.01 4.76 -6.96
CA SER A 8 0.13 5.27 -8.32
C SER A 8 1.44 4.73 -8.89
N VAL A 9 1.32 3.88 -9.92
CA VAL A 9 2.47 3.42 -10.69
C VAL A 9 2.84 4.54 -11.64
N PHE A 10 3.91 5.27 -11.35
CA PHE A 10 4.49 6.22 -12.29
C PHE A 10 5.29 5.44 -13.34
N GLN A 11 4.71 5.25 -14.52
CA GLN A 11 5.41 4.71 -15.69
C GLN A 11 5.82 5.85 -16.60
N GLU A 12 7.02 6.38 -16.37
CA GLU A 12 7.84 6.92 -17.45
C GLU A 12 9.26 6.33 -17.25
N ASN A 13 9.54 5.24 -17.97
CA ASN A 13 10.85 4.60 -18.20
C ASN A 13 11.69 4.03 -17.04
N THR A 14 11.24 4.06 -15.78
CA THR A 14 12.04 3.48 -14.67
C THR A 14 11.35 2.26 -14.07
N MET A 15 11.90 1.06 -14.28
CA MET A 15 11.45 -0.14 -13.57
C MET A 15 11.82 -0.01 -12.09
N ILE A 16 10.82 0.16 -11.22
CA ILE A 16 11.02 0.22 -9.77
C ILE A 16 11.35 -1.20 -9.27
N SER A 17 12.40 -1.32 -8.47
CA SER A 17 12.94 -2.57 -7.98
C SER A 17 13.07 -2.58 -6.45
N VAL A 18 13.45 -3.73 -5.88
CA VAL A 18 13.73 -3.88 -4.44
C VAL A 18 14.86 -2.94 -3.97
N GLY A 19 15.75 -2.53 -4.87
CA GLY A 19 16.79 -1.55 -4.57
C GLY A 19 16.25 -0.16 -4.25
N ASP A 20 15.05 0.16 -4.74
CA ASP A 20 14.44 1.49 -4.66
C ASP A 20 13.52 1.66 -3.44
N LEU A 21 13.42 0.63 -2.57
CA LEU A 21 12.55 0.67 -1.39
C LEU A 21 12.91 1.82 -0.45
N SER A 22 11.89 2.52 0.04
CA SER A 22 12.01 3.64 0.99
C SER A 22 12.33 3.16 2.41
N ARG A 23 13.55 2.64 2.61
CA ARG A 23 14.00 2.01 3.86
C ARG A 23 13.79 2.91 5.08
N GLY A 24 13.11 2.38 6.10
CA GLY A 24 12.81 3.09 7.35
C GLY A 24 11.50 3.86 7.34
N PHE A 25 10.82 3.96 6.20
CA PHE A 25 9.50 4.58 6.07
C PHE A 25 8.48 4.03 7.08
N ILE A 26 8.39 2.71 7.25
CA ILE A 26 7.39 2.10 8.15
C ILE A 26 7.65 2.49 9.60
N LYS A 27 8.92 2.59 9.99
CA LYS A 27 9.28 3.09 11.31
C LYS A 27 8.87 4.56 11.44
N GLN A 28 9.21 5.37 10.43
CA GLN A 28 8.90 6.80 10.41
C GLN A 28 7.41 7.08 10.59
N ILE A 29 6.52 6.42 9.84
CA ILE A 29 5.07 6.64 9.98
C ILE A 29 4.52 6.16 11.31
N CYS A 30 5.09 5.11 11.91
CA CYS A 30 4.61 4.59 13.19
C CYS A 30 5.09 5.42 14.38
N GLU A 31 6.22 6.11 14.25
CA GLU A 31 6.82 6.93 15.31
C GLU A 31 6.55 8.43 15.15
N SER A 32 6.20 8.89 13.95
CA SER A 32 5.97 10.31 13.71
C SER A 32 4.69 10.80 14.36
N THR A 33 4.79 11.94 15.05
CA THR A 33 3.67 12.69 15.62
C THR A 33 3.17 13.82 14.72
N THR A 34 3.91 14.14 13.65
CA THR A 34 3.63 15.25 12.73
C THR A 34 3.88 14.82 11.27
N TYR A 35 3.02 15.28 10.35
CA TYR A 35 3.03 14.83 8.95
C TYR A 35 4.13 15.45 8.09
N ASP A 36 4.76 16.53 8.55
CA ASP A 36 5.65 17.36 7.72
C ASP A 36 6.98 16.68 7.34
N ASP A 37 7.42 15.67 8.09
CA ASP A 37 8.70 14.99 7.84
C ASP A 37 8.57 13.67 7.08
N VAL A 38 7.34 13.22 6.80
CA VAL A 38 7.11 11.85 6.33
C VAL A 38 7.15 11.78 4.80
N GLU A 39 7.92 10.83 4.25
CA GLU A 39 7.95 10.56 2.80
C GLU A 39 6.52 10.38 2.27
N THR A 40 6.11 11.21 1.30
CA THR A 40 4.73 11.26 0.79
C THR A 40 4.48 10.26 -0.32
N THR A 41 5.55 9.77 -0.97
CA THR A 41 5.48 8.83 -2.09
C THR A 41 6.43 7.63 -1.91
N PRO A 42 6.32 6.89 -0.79
CA PRO A 42 7.24 5.80 -0.49
C PRO A 42 7.14 4.68 -1.54
N VAL A 43 8.28 4.05 -1.78
CA VAL A 43 8.39 2.83 -2.56
C VAL A 43 8.41 1.65 -1.60
N VAL A 44 7.41 0.78 -1.72
CA VAL A 44 7.25 -0.39 -0.87
C VAL A 44 7.06 -1.65 -1.71
N GLN A 45 7.41 -2.79 -1.13
CA GLN A 45 7.09 -4.09 -1.70
C GLN A 45 5.81 -4.62 -1.07
N ILE A 46 4.87 -5.07 -1.90
CA ILE A 46 3.74 -5.86 -1.42
C ILE A 46 4.26 -7.26 -1.12
N LEU A 47 4.15 -7.69 0.14
CA LEU A 47 4.48 -9.04 0.56
C LEU A 47 3.27 -9.97 0.53
N GLU A 48 2.08 -9.39 0.67
CA GLU A 48 0.82 -10.12 0.73
C GLU A 48 -0.35 -9.17 0.50
N ALA A 49 -1.38 -9.62 -0.19
CA ALA A 49 -2.63 -8.89 -0.36
C ALA A 49 -3.81 -9.86 -0.24
N ARG A 50 -4.47 -9.81 0.92
CA ARG A 50 -5.60 -10.68 1.25
C ARG A 50 -6.92 -9.94 1.09
N PRO A 51 -7.89 -10.45 0.30
CA PRO A 51 -9.22 -9.89 0.28
C PRO A 51 -9.87 -10.06 1.67
N LEU A 52 -10.53 -9.01 2.15
CA LEU A 52 -11.35 -9.07 3.35
C LEU A 52 -12.72 -9.66 3.01
N VAL A 53 -13.26 -10.50 3.89
CA VAL A 53 -14.55 -11.16 3.68
C VAL A 53 -15.68 -10.14 3.86
N ASN A 54 -16.67 -10.19 2.97
CA ASN A 54 -17.78 -9.23 2.74
C ASN A 54 -18.66 -8.81 3.94
N THR A 55 -18.38 -9.21 5.19
CA THR A 55 -19.20 -8.79 6.36
C THR A 55 -18.98 -7.33 6.78
N GLN A 56 -18.08 -6.60 6.11
CA GLN A 56 -17.83 -5.17 6.31
C GLN A 56 -18.09 -4.33 5.04
N LYS A 57 -18.86 -4.86 4.08
CA LYS A 57 -19.32 -4.04 2.94
C LYS A 57 -20.29 -2.99 3.47
N GLU A 58 -20.09 -1.73 3.08
CA GLU A 58 -21.21 -0.80 3.08
C GLU A 58 -22.30 -1.36 2.14
N PRO A 59 -23.58 -1.33 2.53
CA PRO A 59 -24.66 -2.02 1.81
C PRO A 59 -24.77 -1.63 0.32
N ASP A 60 -24.22 -0.47 -0.07
CA ASP A 60 -24.26 0.05 -1.45
C ASP A 60 -22.88 0.03 -2.15
N SER A 61 -21.86 -0.59 -1.56
CA SER A 61 -20.51 -0.61 -2.13
C SER A 61 -20.10 -1.98 -2.65
N GLU A 62 -19.87 -2.06 -3.96
CA GLU A 62 -19.20 -3.20 -4.60
C GLU A 62 -17.69 -3.25 -4.36
N ALA A 63 -17.14 -2.27 -3.62
CA ALA A 63 -15.71 -2.22 -3.35
C ALA A 63 -15.26 -3.40 -2.48
N GLN A 64 -14.33 -4.18 -3.02
CA GLN A 64 -13.62 -5.22 -2.30
C GLN A 64 -12.40 -4.61 -1.61
N TYR A 65 -12.37 -4.70 -0.28
CA TYR A 65 -11.19 -4.30 0.49
C TYR A 65 -10.16 -5.44 0.54
N PHE A 66 -8.90 -5.05 0.52
CA PHE A 66 -7.73 -5.89 0.65
C PHE A 66 -6.92 -5.40 1.84
N ARG A 67 -6.51 -6.36 2.68
CA ARG A 67 -5.47 -6.13 3.69
C ARG A 67 -4.13 -6.46 3.09
N PHE A 68 -3.26 -5.46 3.03
CA PHE A 68 -1.91 -5.59 2.53
C PHE A 68 -0.93 -5.79 3.67
N ARG A 69 0.05 -6.66 3.44
CA ARG A 69 1.32 -6.66 4.15
C ARG A 69 2.36 -6.03 3.23
N ILE A 70 2.93 -4.92 3.67
CA ILE A 70 3.93 -4.16 2.90
C ILE A 70 5.29 -4.23 3.59
N SER A 71 6.35 -3.99 2.82
CA SER A 71 7.74 -3.92 3.29
C SER A 71 8.43 -2.69 2.73
N ASP A 72 9.19 -2.00 3.56
CA ASP A 72 10.12 -0.96 3.14
C ASP A 72 11.57 -1.47 2.98
N GLY A 73 11.76 -2.79 3.10
CA GLY A 73 13.07 -3.46 3.04
C GLY A 73 13.79 -3.56 4.39
N MET A 74 13.29 -2.90 5.45
CA MET A 74 13.79 -3.02 6.83
C MET A 74 12.73 -3.53 7.80
N PHE A 75 11.51 -3.04 7.65
CA PHE A 75 10.35 -3.37 8.46
C PHE A 75 9.22 -3.88 7.57
N SER A 76 8.25 -4.54 8.20
CA SER A 76 7.01 -4.94 7.53
C SER A 76 5.80 -4.47 8.34
N TYR A 77 4.73 -4.13 7.63
CA TYR A 77 3.50 -3.62 8.23
C TYR A 77 2.30 -4.36 7.63
N ASN A 78 1.39 -4.86 8.48
CA ASN A 78 0.33 -5.80 8.10
C ASN A 78 -1.10 -5.24 8.20
N SER A 79 -1.23 -3.95 8.50
CA SER A 79 -2.52 -3.29 8.71
C SER A 79 -2.80 -2.20 7.65
N CYS A 80 -2.29 -2.42 6.44
CA CYS A 80 -2.60 -1.56 5.30
C CYS A 80 -3.92 -1.96 4.66
N LEU A 81 -4.78 -0.98 4.38
CA LEU A 81 -6.02 -1.16 3.64
C LEU A 81 -5.98 -0.34 2.36
N ASN A 82 -6.61 -0.81 1.28
CA ASN A 82 -6.83 0.06 0.13
C ASN A 82 -7.99 1.03 0.35
N GLN A 83 -7.96 2.15 -0.35
CA GLN A 83 -9.17 2.91 -0.58
C GLN A 83 -10.09 2.22 -1.60
N PRO A 84 -11.42 2.44 -1.54
CA PRO A 84 -12.38 1.89 -2.50
C PRO A 84 -12.04 2.19 -3.96
N SER A 85 -11.56 3.42 -4.21
CA SER A 85 -11.23 3.97 -5.53
C SER A 85 -10.18 3.16 -6.30
N ILE A 86 -9.28 2.47 -5.61
CA ILE A 86 -8.19 1.70 -6.24
C ILE A 86 -8.47 0.19 -6.32
N THR A 87 -9.64 -0.28 -5.90
CA THR A 87 -10.02 -1.71 -5.91
C THR A 87 -9.86 -2.34 -7.29
N GLU A 88 -10.42 -1.72 -8.33
CA GLU A 88 -10.34 -2.25 -9.70
C GLU A 88 -8.91 -2.22 -10.24
N LYS A 89 -8.09 -1.26 -9.78
CA LYS A 89 -6.67 -1.20 -10.13
C LYS A 89 -5.89 -2.36 -9.49
N ILE A 90 -6.16 -2.71 -8.23
CA ILE A 90 -5.55 -3.85 -7.52
C ILE A 90 -5.81 -5.16 -8.27
N LYS A 91 -7.05 -5.36 -8.71
CA LYS A 91 -7.44 -6.54 -9.49
C LYS A 91 -6.76 -6.57 -10.86
N ARG A 92 -6.78 -5.43 -11.57
CA ARG A 92 -6.17 -5.29 -12.91
C ARG A 92 -4.66 -5.53 -12.89
N ASP A 93 -3.97 -4.89 -11.94
CA ASP A 93 -2.51 -4.97 -11.80
C ASP A 93 -2.08 -6.27 -11.09
N ASN A 94 -3.06 -7.12 -10.75
CA ASN A 94 -2.90 -8.41 -10.10
C ASN A 94 -2.03 -8.37 -8.82
N LEU A 95 -2.16 -7.31 -8.02
CA LEU A 95 -1.33 -7.10 -6.82
C LEU A 95 -1.58 -8.13 -5.71
N SER A 96 -2.65 -8.93 -5.84
CA SER A 96 -2.92 -10.10 -5.00
C SER A 96 -1.97 -11.27 -5.27
N HIS A 97 -1.20 -11.23 -6.36
CA HIS A 97 -0.28 -12.28 -6.74
C HIS A 97 1.15 -11.74 -6.92
N GLY A 98 2.12 -12.49 -6.41
CA GLY A 98 3.55 -12.13 -6.45
C GLY A 98 3.97 -11.14 -5.36
N ASN A 99 5.11 -10.48 -5.58
CA ASN A 99 5.70 -9.51 -4.64
C ASN A 99 6.07 -8.19 -5.34
N PRO A 100 5.09 -7.49 -5.95
CA PRO A 100 5.36 -6.29 -6.73
C PRO A 100 5.94 -5.18 -5.85
N VAL A 101 6.84 -4.40 -6.44
CA VAL A 101 7.34 -3.17 -5.85
C VAL A 101 6.60 -2.00 -6.48
N LEU A 102 6.06 -1.13 -5.63
CA LEU A 102 5.24 -0.01 -6.08
C LEU A 102 5.54 1.25 -5.28
N ARG A 103 5.44 2.38 -5.98
CA ARG A 103 5.36 3.69 -5.37
C ARG A 103 3.91 3.94 -4.98
N MET A 104 3.69 4.46 -3.78
CA MET A 104 2.34 4.69 -3.28
C MET A 104 2.21 6.03 -2.58
N THR A 105 1.00 6.59 -2.63
CA THR A 105 0.54 7.62 -1.71
C THR A 105 -0.31 6.97 -0.62
N TYR A 106 -0.45 7.63 0.52
CA TYR A 106 -1.20 7.06 1.64
C TYR A 106 -1.84 8.17 2.48
N THR A 107 -2.77 7.75 3.31
CA THR A 107 -3.36 8.55 4.38
C THR A 107 -3.28 7.74 5.67
N LEU A 108 -2.93 8.40 6.78
CA LEU A 108 -2.87 7.80 8.12
C LEU A 108 -4.22 7.87 8.84
#